data_AF-A0AAP7DLD5-F1
#
_entry.id   AF-A0AAP7DLD5-F1
#
_cell.length_a   1.000
_cell.length_b   1.000
_cell.length_c   1.000
_cell.angle_alpha   90.00
_cell.angle_beta   90.00
_cell.angle_gamma   90.00
#
_symmetry.space_group_name_H-M   'P 1'
#
loop_
_entity.id
_entity.type
_entity.pdbx_description
1 polymer ?
#
loop_
_entity_poly.entity_id
_entity_poly.type
_entity_poly.pdbx_seq_one_letter_code
_entity_poly.pdbx_strand_id
1 'polypeptide(L)'
;MVDHLTPYNLGLYHGRRVREVGTEKIYLIENYKVRHIVHPTVYNALFRDWDDIQDVQFDGVSEWYPINYGTGLTRFSYPTNPNVHLTAIYWIDDIGGYTKRWINNEQTMDHFHFIKEDLPIACGYFF
;
A
#
# COMPACT_ATOMS: atom_id res chain seq x y z
N MET A 1 -18.40 19.57 1.87
CA MET A 1 -17.55 19.99 0.73
C MET A 1 -16.68 18.80 0.42
N VAL A 2 -16.60 18.37 -0.84
CA VAL A 2 -15.68 17.29 -1.25
C VAL A 2 -14.32 17.92 -1.49
N ASP A 3 -13.26 17.26 -1.03
CA ASP A 3 -11.90 17.76 -1.25
C ASP A 3 -11.47 17.52 -2.70
N HIS A 4 -10.88 18.55 -3.30
CA HIS A 4 -10.33 18.49 -4.66
C HIS A 4 -8.85 18.12 -4.60
N LEU A 5 -8.50 16.96 -5.14
CA LEU A 5 -7.12 16.53 -5.28
C LEU A 5 -6.55 17.08 -6.59
N THR A 6 -5.51 17.89 -6.47
CA THR A 6 -4.77 18.52 -7.56
C THR A 6 -3.30 18.09 -7.50
N PRO A 7 -2.52 18.23 -8.59
CA PRO A 7 -1.09 17.92 -8.56
C PRO A 7 -0.31 18.65 -7.45
N TYR A 8 -0.80 19.80 -6.98
CA TYR A 8 -0.14 20.62 -5.97
C TYR A 8 -0.40 20.18 -4.53
N ASN A 9 -1.50 19.45 -4.26
CA ASN A 9 -1.87 19.05 -2.90
C ASN A 9 -1.80 17.54 -2.64
N LEU A 10 -1.50 16.71 -3.66
CA LEU A 10 -1.36 15.25 -3.51
C LEU A 10 -0.43 14.82 -2.37
N GLY A 11 0.64 15.59 -2.12
CA GLY A 11 1.58 15.30 -1.03
C GLY A 11 0.95 15.29 0.36
N LEU A 12 -0.12 16.09 0.58
CA LEU A 12 -0.85 16.13 1.84
C LEU A 12 -1.66 14.86 2.10
N TYR A 13 -1.93 14.08 1.05
CA TYR A 13 -2.69 12.85 1.09
C TYR A 13 -1.79 11.61 1.10
N HIS A 14 -0.47 11.76 1.23
CA HIS A 14 0.43 10.62 1.33
C HIS A 14 -0.04 9.62 2.41
N GLY A 15 -0.14 8.33 2.03
CA GLY A 15 -0.62 7.26 2.91
C GLY A 15 -2.15 7.10 2.95
N ARG A 16 -2.91 8.06 2.40
CA ARG A 16 -4.38 7.98 2.37
C ARG A 16 -4.86 7.05 1.27
N ARG A 17 -5.89 6.25 1.57
CA ARG A 17 -6.75 5.70 0.52
C ARG A 17 -7.93 6.62 0.28
N VAL A 18 -8.24 6.89 -0.97
CA VAL A 18 -9.31 7.79 -1.40
C VAL A 18 -10.20 7.14 -2.44
N ARG A 19 -11.45 7.57 -2.55
CA ARG A 19 -12.39 7.14 -3.57
C ARG A 19 -12.82 8.34 -4.40
N GLU A 20 -12.79 8.21 -5.72
CA GLU A 20 -13.26 9.27 -6.61
C GLU A 20 -14.79 9.33 -6.57
N VAL A 21 -15.34 10.50 -6.28
CA VAL A 21 -16.79 10.73 -6.19
C VAL A 21 -17.48 10.34 -7.49
N GLY A 22 -18.58 9.60 -7.37
CA GLY A 22 -19.33 9.08 -8.51
C GLY A 22 -18.74 7.81 -9.12
N THR A 23 -17.69 7.24 -8.52
CA THR A 23 -17.08 5.96 -8.92
C THR A 23 -16.95 4.99 -7.75
N GLU A 24 -16.67 3.73 -8.05
CA GLU A 24 -16.31 2.72 -7.05
C GLU A 24 -14.78 2.54 -6.91
N LYS A 25 -14.00 3.32 -7.66
CA LYS A 25 -12.54 3.16 -7.72
C LYS A 25 -11.88 3.71 -6.46
N ILE A 26 -10.99 2.92 -5.88
CA ILE A 26 -10.20 3.31 -4.71
C ILE A 26 -8.74 3.44 -5.11
N TYR A 27 -8.09 4.46 -4.58
CA TYR A 27 -6.73 4.83 -4.89
C TYR A 27 -5.90 4.92 -3.63
N LEU A 28 -4.65 4.50 -3.70
CA LEU A 28 -3.63 4.88 -2.72
C LEU A 28 -2.89 6.12 -3.23
N ILE A 29 -2.74 7.12 -2.38
CA ILE A 29 -1.91 8.29 -2.66
C ILE A 29 -0.53 8.08 -2.04
N GLU A 30 0.50 8.04 -2.90
CA GLU A 30 1.85 7.74 -2.47
C GLU A 30 2.87 8.56 -3.27
N ASN A 31 3.77 9.29 -2.60
CA ASN A 31 4.85 10.05 -3.26
C ASN A 31 4.36 10.93 -4.42
N TYR A 32 3.29 11.70 -4.20
CA TYR A 32 2.64 12.53 -5.23
C TYR A 32 2.08 11.74 -6.44
N LYS A 33 1.83 10.43 -6.28
CA LYS A 33 1.21 9.55 -7.27
C LYS A 33 -0.15 9.06 -6.80
N VAL A 34 -1.06 8.94 -7.75
CA VAL A 34 -2.38 8.33 -7.58
C VAL A 34 -2.34 6.93 -8.16
N ARG A 35 -2.48 5.91 -7.32
CA ARG A 35 -2.38 4.51 -7.74
C ARG A 35 -3.71 3.81 -7.53
N HIS A 36 -4.37 3.45 -8.61
CA HIS A 36 -5.62 2.70 -8.54
C HIS A 36 -5.39 1.30 -7.95
N ILE A 37 -6.19 0.92 -6.96
CA ILE A 37 -6.22 -0.43 -6.41
C ILE A 37 -7.26 -1.21 -7.20
N VAL A 38 -6.79 -2.11 -8.06
CA VAL A 38 -7.62 -2.65 -9.15
C VAL A 38 -8.77 -3.56 -8.69
N HIS A 39 -8.74 -4.06 -7.46
CA HIS A 39 -9.74 -5.00 -6.96
C HIS A 39 -9.79 -5.04 -5.42
N PRO A 40 -10.96 -5.31 -4.81
CA PRO A 40 -11.10 -5.46 -3.35
C PRO A 40 -10.17 -6.50 -2.72
N THR A 41 -9.85 -7.58 -3.43
CA THR A 41 -8.91 -8.60 -2.92
C THR A 41 -7.48 -8.07 -2.82
N VAL A 42 -7.08 -7.18 -3.73
CA VAL A 42 -5.78 -6.49 -3.69
C VAL A 42 -5.74 -5.51 -2.53
N TYR A 43 -6.85 -4.78 -2.32
CA TYR A 43 -7.02 -3.92 -1.15
C TYR A 43 -6.82 -4.71 0.16
N ASN A 44 -7.52 -5.83 0.31
CA ASN A 44 -7.47 -6.66 1.51
C ASN A 44 -6.10 -7.33 1.74
N ALA A 45 -5.28 -7.46 0.70
CA ALA A 45 -3.91 -7.97 0.83
C ALA A 45 -2.93 -6.93 1.40
N LEU A 46 -3.34 -5.66 1.48
CA LEU A 46 -2.51 -4.55 1.93
C LEU A 46 -3.03 -3.86 3.18
N PHE A 47 -4.34 -3.61 3.27
CA PHE A 47 -4.92 -2.77 4.32
C PHE A 47 -5.73 -3.59 5.32
N ARG A 48 -5.67 -3.20 6.61
CA ARG A 48 -6.32 -3.93 7.71
C ARG A 48 -7.86 -3.88 7.69
N ASP A 49 -8.43 -2.82 7.12
CA ASP A 49 -9.88 -2.61 7.03
C ASP A 49 -10.22 -1.56 5.95
N TRP A 50 -11.52 -1.33 5.75
CA TRP A 50 -12.09 -0.38 4.79
C TRP A 50 -12.45 0.98 5.41
N ASP A 51 -12.07 1.24 6.67
CA ASP A 51 -12.39 2.47 7.39
C ASP A 51 -11.40 3.58 7.03
N ASP A 52 -11.82 4.85 7.02
CA ASP A 52 -11.01 6.01 6.58
C ASP A 52 -10.69 6.05 5.08
N ILE A 53 -11.60 5.55 4.23
CA ILE A 53 -11.58 5.86 2.79
C ILE A 53 -12.26 7.21 2.58
N GLN A 54 -11.50 8.21 2.14
CA GLN A 54 -12.01 9.57 1.92
C GLN A 54 -12.53 9.75 0.49
N ASP A 55 -13.74 10.29 0.36
CA ASP A 55 -14.30 10.69 -0.94
C ASP A 55 -13.66 12.00 -1.43
N VAL A 56 -13.19 12.01 -2.67
CA VAL A 56 -12.47 13.14 -3.29
C VAL A 56 -12.89 13.37 -4.73
N GLN A 57 -12.68 14.58 -5.24
CA GLN A 57 -12.77 14.90 -6.65
C GLN A 57 -11.36 15.07 -7.22
N PHE A 58 -11.00 14.34 -8.28
CA PHE A 58 -9.75 14.60 -8.99
C PHE A 58 -9.90 15.80 -9.93
N ASP A 59 -8.90 16.67 -9.92
CA ASP A 59 -8.80 17.84 -10.80
C ASP A 59 -7.36 17.97 -11.35
N GLY A 60 -7.20 17.64 -12.63
CA GLY A 60 -5.90 17.70 -13.32
C GLY A 60 -4.86 16.67 -12.86
N VAL A 61 -5.28 15.61 -12.17
CA VAL A 61 -4.41 14.52 -11.70
C VAL A 61 -4.51 13.32 -12.63
N SER A 62 -3.38 12.71 -12.98
CA SER A 62 -3.32 11.46 -13.73
C SER A 62 -3.01 10.27 -12.82
N GLU A 63 -3.63 9.13 -13.14
CA GLU A 63 -3.26 7.85 -12.53
C GLU A 63 -1.83 7.46 -12.93
N TRP A 64 -1.10 6.86 -12.00
CA TRP A 64 0.21 6.25 -12.21
C TRP A 64 0.07 4.72 -12.28
N TYR A 65 1.17 3.97 -12.13
CA TYR A 65 1.11 2.51 -12.10
C TYR A 65 0.11 2.02 -11.03
N PRO A 66 -0.85 1.15 -11.41
CA PRO A 66 -1.83 0.63 -10.48
C PRO A 66 -1.17 -0.26 -9.43
N ILE A 67 -1.94 -0.58 -8.40
CA ILE A 67 -1.65 -1.66 -7.46
C ILE A 67 -2.46 -2.85 -7.95
N ASN A 68 -1.78 -3.81 -8.58
CA ASN A 68 -2.40 -4.90 -9.33
C ASN A 68 -2.49 -6.19 -8.51
N TYR A 69 -3.08 -7.23 -9.09
CA TYR A 69 -3.02 -8.60 -8.56
C TYR A 69 -1.58 -9.08 -8.39
N GLY A 70 -1.37 -9.99 -7.43
CA GLY A 70 -0.02 -10.49 -7.09
C GLY A 70 0.77 -9.55 -6.16
N THR A 71 0.21 -8.38 -5.83
CA THR A 71 0.76 -7.52 -4.78
C THR A 71 0.25 -7.92 -3.40
N GLY A 72 1.02 -7.61 -2.36
CA GLY A 72 0.62 -7.88 -0.97
C GLY A 72 1.76 -7.64 0.02
N LEU A 73 1.42 -7.63 1.31
CA LEU A 73 2.41 -7.61 2.38
C LEU A 73 2.84 -9.04 2.72
N THR A 74 4.14 -9.23 2.95
CA THR A 74 4.66 -10.52 3.40
C THR A 74 5.73 -10.30 4.47
N ARG A 75 5.74 -11.18 5.47
CA ARG A 75 6.76 -11.21 6.51
C ARG A 75 7.81 -12.22 6.10
N PHE A 76 9.05 -11.79 5.98
CA PHE A 76 10.17 -12.70 5.86
C PHE A 76 10.76 -12.98 7.24
N SER A 77 11.12 -14.24 7.48
CA SER A 77 11.78 -14.67 8.71
C SER A 77 13.08 -15.38 8.37
N TYR A 78 14.17 -14.91 8.98
CA TYR A 78 15.54 -15.40 8.75
C TYR A 78 16.09 -15.95 10.06
N PRO A 79 16.42 -17.24 10.14
CA PRO A 79 17.15 -17.75 11.29
C PRO A 79 18.57 -17.17 11.25
N THR A 80 18.91 -16.34 12.24
CA THR A 80 20.29 -15.89 12.45
C THR A 80 21.05 -16.81 13.39
N ASN A 81 20.33 -17.45 14.31
CA ASN A 81 20.76 -18.62 15.07
C ASN A 81 19.50 -19.45 15.44
N PRO A 82 19.63 -20.64 16.05
CA PRO A 82 18.48 -21.51 16.37
C PRO A 82 17.38 -20.88 17.23
N ASN A 83 17.69 -19.78 17.94
CA ASN A 83 16.79 -19.13 18.91
C ASN A 83 16.45 -17.68 18.53
N VAL A 84 16.98 -17.15 17.43
CA VAL A 84 16.81 -15.76 17.01
C VAL A 84 16.47 -15.73 15.54
N HIS A 85 15.31 -15.16 15.23
CA HIS A 85 14.89 -14.89 13.87
C HIS A 85 14.86 -13.38 13.67
N LEU A 86 15.53 -12.89 12.62
CA LEU A 86 15.26 -11.54 12.14
C LEU A 86 13.99 -11.60 11.28
N THR A 87 13.11 -10.62 11.48
CA THR A 87 11.89 -10.50 10.69
C THR A 87 11.85 -9.16 9.99
N ALA A 88 11.46 -9.15 8.72
CA ALA A 88 11.24 -7.94 7.96
C ALA A 88 9.93 -8.05 7.18
N ILE A 89 9.19 -6.96 7.09
CA ILE A 89 7.95 -6.88 6.31
C ILE A 89 8.27 -6.16 5.01
N TYR A 90 7.78 -6.72 3.90
CA TYR A 90 7.88 -6.11 2.60
C TYR A 90 6.51 -6.03 1.94
N TRP A 91 6.27 -4.94 1.23
CA TRP A 91 5.26 -4.91 0.19
C TRP A 91 5.88 -5.46 -1.11
N ILE A 92 5.33 -6.56 -1.60
CA ILE A 92 5.59 -7.07 -2.94
C ILE A 92 4.72 -6.28 -3.91
N ASP A 93 5.34 -5.45 -4.74
CA ASP A 93 4.66 -4.46 -5.58
C ASP A 93 5.01 -4.65 -7.06
N ASP A 94 4.05 -4.59 -7.96
CA ASP A 94 4.22 -4.82 -9.41
C ASP A 94 4.38 -3.49 -10.18
N ILE A 95 5.30 -2.65 -9.71
CA ILE A 95 5.62 -1.39 -10.40
C ILE A 95 6.61 -1.70 -11.52
N GLY A 96 6.09 -1.94 -12.72
CA GLY A 96 6.92 -2.26 -13.89
C GLY A 96 7.67 -3.59 -13.75
N GLY A 97 7.09 -4.53 -13.00
CA GLY A 97 7.69 -5.78 -12.53
C GLY A 97 7.67 -5.89 -11.01
N TYR A 98 7.84 -7.12 -10.50
CA TYR A 98 7.82 -7.37 -9.06
C TYR A 98 9.04 -6.77 -8.36
N THR A 99 8.76 -5.87 -7.42
CA THR A 99 9.71 -5.21 -6.54
C THR A 99 9.38 -5.51 -5.10
N LYS A 100 10.40 -5.54 -4.24
CA LYS A 100 10.23 -5.66 -2.78
C LYS A 100 10.47 -4.31 -2.15
N ARG A 101 9.46 -3.78 -1.47
CA ARG A 101 9.52 -2.46 -0.81
C ARG A 101 9.56 -2.69 0.70
N TRP A 102 10.69 -2.38 1.33
CA TRP A 102 10.88 -2.61 2.75
C TRP A 102 9.99 -1.67 3.57
N ILE A 103 9.19 -2.25 4.49
CA ILE A 103 8.48 -1.49 5.51
C ILE A 103 9.34 -1.52 6.77
N ASN A 104 10.07 -0.43 7.01
CA ASN A 104 11.20 -0.40 7.93
C ASN A 104 10.83 0.00 9.37
N ASN A 105 9.58 0.39 9.63
CA ASN A 105 9.12 0.73 10.98
C ASN A 105 7.57 0.64 11.11
N GLU A 106 7.09 0.61 12.34
CA GLU A 106 5.65 0.54 12.64
C GLU A 106 4.89 1.80 12.24
N GLN A 107 5.53 2.98 12.29
CA GLN A 107 4.90 4.22 11.88
C GLN A 107 4.50 4.19 10.40
N THR A 108 5.29 3.57 9.52
CA THR A 108 4.94 3.37 8.11
C THR A 108 3.75 2.42 7.99
N MET A 109 3.70 1.34 8.76
CA MET A 109 2.55 0.44 8.75
C MET A 109 1.26 1.19 9.14
N ASP A 110 1.31 2.02 10.18
CA ASP A 110 0.15 2.78 10.61
C ASP A 110 -0.22 3.91 9.65
N HIS A 111 0.78 4.62 9.14
CA HIS A 111 0.60 5.74 8.21
C HIS A 111 -0.13 5.31 6.93
N PHE A 112 0.19 4.13 6.41
CA PHE A 112 -0.46 3.55 5.23
C PHE A 112 -1.67 2.66 5.56
N HIS A 113 -2.04 2.53 6.84
CA HIS A 113 -3.13 1.68 7.30
C HIS A 113 -2.97 0.21 6.89
N PHE A 114 -1.73 -0.26 6.87
CA PHE A 114 -1.38 -1.60 6.45
C PHE A 114 -1.84 -2.67 7.45
N ILE A 115 -2.17 -3.86 6.94
CA ILE A 115 -2.43 -5.05 7.75
C ILE A 115 -1.13 -5.54 8.39
N LYS A 116 -1.16 -5.78 9.71
CA LYS A 116 0.01 -6.24 10.49
C LYS A 116 -0.12 -7.71 10.87
N GLU A 117 -1.35 -8.17 10.97
CA GLU A 117 -1.79 -9.49 11.40
C GLU A 117 -1.77 -10.49 10.24
N ASP A 118 -1.55 -11.76 10.56
CA ASP A 118 -1.69 -12.89 9.63
C ASP A 118 -0.95 -12.75 8.29
N LEU A 119 0.13 -11.96 8.28
CA LEU A 119 0.97 -11.79 7.11
C LEU A 119 1.55 -13.15 6.67
N PRO A 120 1.44 -13.50 5.37
CA PRO A 120 2.11 -14.67 4.83
C PRO A 120 3.60 -14.65 5.19
N ILE A 121 4.10 -15.78 5.71
CA ILE A 121 5.51 -15.93 6.08
C ILE A 121 6.26 -16.56 4.90
N ALA A 122 7.26 -15.86 4.40
CA ALA A 122 8.19 -16.38 3.40
C ALA A 122 9.52 -16.77 4.07
N CYS A 123 10.00 -17.99 3.78
CA CYS A 123 11.30 -18.50 4.21
C CYS A 123 12.33 -18.36 3.08
N GLY A 124 13.57 -17.98 3.39
CA GLY A 124 14.69 -17.99 2.43
C GLY A 124 15.77 -16.97 2.76
N TYR A 125 17.00 -17.15 2.27
CA TYR A 125 18.10 -16.19 2.37
C TYR A 125 18.12 -15.24 1.14
N PHE A 126 18.71 -14.05 1.29
CA PHE A 126 18.79 -13.04 0.22
C PHE A 126 20.04 -13.19 -0.67
N PHE A 127 19.87 -12.77 -1.92
CA PHE A 127 20.88 -12.13 -2.78
C PHE A 127 20.30 -10.81 -3.28
#